data_AF-A0A932LNH6-F1
#
_entry.id   AF-A0A932LNH6-F1
#
_cell.length_a   1.000
_cell.length_b   1.000
_cell.length_c   1.000
_cell.angle_alpha   90.00
_cell.angle_beta   90.00
_cell.angle_gamma   90.00
#
_symmetry.space_group_name_H-M   'P 1'
#
loop_
_entity.id
_entity.type
_entity.pdbx_description
1 polymer ?
#
loop_
_entity_poly.entity_id
_entity_poly.type
_entity_poly.pdbx_seq_one_letter_code
_entity_poly.pdbx_strand_id
1 'polypeptide(L)' 'MRHYTTEPMNGGITFKCVSCEHSVSTLDYDTANGNRRTQAAKAMNQHSAESHIPSSRPASMPFSDGRNRY' A
#
# COMPACT_ATOMS: atom_id res chain seq x y z
N MET A 1 5.90 0.86 -7.92
CA MET A 1 4.44 0.79 -8.17
C MET A 1 3.75 0.73 -6.82
N ARG A 2 2.56 1.31 -6.66
CA ARG A 2 1.80 1.23 -5.40
C ARG A 2 0.99 -0.06 -5.44
N HIS A 3 1.30 -1.02 -4.57
CA HIS A 3 0.60 -2.31 -4.50
C HIS A 3 -0.69 -2.25 -3.66
N TYR A 4 -0.99 -1.08 -3.10
CA TYR A 4 -2.14 -0.87 -2.24
C TYR A 4 -2.63 0.58 -2.26
N THR A 5 -3.91 0.76 -1.98
CA THR A 5 -4.51 2.05 -1.62
C THR A 5 -4.62 2.15 -0.10
N THR A 6 -4.68 3.38 0.40
CA THR A 6 -4.90 3.64 1.82
C THR A 6 -6.15 4.48 1.98
N GLU A 7 -7.10 3.98 2.74
CA GLU A 7 -8.35 4.66 3.06
C GLU A 7 -8.34 5.03 4.55
N PRO A 8 -8.48 6.31 4.90
CA PRO A 8 -8.59 6.73 6.29
C PRO A 8 -9.91 6.22 6.87
N MET A 9 -9.86 5.57 8.02
CA MET A 9 -11.04 5.09 8.76
C MET A 9 -11.06 5.73 10.14
N ASN A 10 -12.22 5.74 10.81
CA ASN A 10 -12.38 6.41 12.09
C ASN A 10 -11.42 5.81 13.16
N GLY A 11 -10.31 6.50 13.44
CA GLY A 11 -9.25 6.04 14.35
C GLY A 11 -8.08 5.25 13.73
N GLY A 12 -8.07 5.04 12.41
CA GLY A 12 -7.03 4.24 11.75
C GLY A 12 -6.90 4.46 10.24
N ILE A 13 -6.09 3.63 9.59
CA ILE A 13 -5.94 3.60 8.14
C ILE A 13 -6.11 2.15 7.70
N THR A 14 -6.97 1.94 6.72
CA THR A 14 -7.11 0.65 6.06
C THR A 14 -6.30 0.66 4.79
N PHE A 15 -5.40 -0.31 4.66
CA PHE A 15 -4.63 -0.58 3.47
C PHE A 15 -5.38 -1.62 2.66
N LYS A 16 -5.76 -1.30 1.43
CA LYS A 16 -6.51 -2.20 0.55
C LYS A 16 -5.65 -2.59 -0.63
N CYS A 17 -5.60 -3.88 -0.95
CA CYS A 17 -4.87 -4.35 -2.12
C CYS A 17 -5.59 -3.90 -3.39
N VAL A 18 -4.82 -3.49 -4.40
CA VAL A 18 -5.38 -3.15 -5.72
C VAL A 18 -5.58 -4.38 -6.60
N SER A 19 -4.97 -5.50 -6.24
CA SER A 19 -4.92 -6.72 -7.04
C SER A 19 -5.88 -7.81 -6.54
N CYS A 20 -6.39 -7.68 -5.31
CA CYS A 20 -7.39 -8.58 -4.74
C CYS A 20 -8.22 -7.89 -3.65
N GLU A 21 -9.18 -8.62 -3.07
CA GLU A 21 -10.04 -8.13 -2.00
C GLU A 21 -9.36 -8.09 -0.62
N HIS A 22 -8.06 -8.39 -0.53
CA HIS A 22 -7.34 -8.34 0.73
C HIS A 22 -7.22 -6.90 1.24
N SER A 23 -7.55 -6.71 2.52
CA SER A 23 -7.43 -5.43 3.20
C SER A 23 -6.90 -5.62 4.61
N VAL A 24 -6.08 -4.66 5.03
CA VAL A 24 -5.28 -4.71 6.24
C VAL A 24 -5.48 -3.39 6.97
N SER A 25 -6.08 -3.42 8.16
CA SER A 25 -6.30 -2.22 8.95
C SER A 25 -5.15 -1.99 9.92
N THR A 26 -4.69 -0.75 10.09
CA THR A 26 -3.76 -0.41 11.16
C THR A 26 -4.34 -0.65 12.54
N LEU A 27 -5.67 -0.76 12.68
CA LEU A 27 -6.33 -1.06 13.94
C LEU A 27 -6.16 -2.52 14.37
N ASP A 28 -5.86 -3.42 13.43
CA ASP A 28 -5.58 -4.82 13.71
C ASP A 28 -4.19 -5.00 14.36
N TYR A 29 -3.30 -4.03 14.17
CA TYR A 29 -1.94 -4.07 14.72
C TYR A 29 -1.85 -3.33 16.03
N ASP A 30 -1.10 -3.93 16.95
CA ASP A 30 -0.84 -3.36 18.25
C ASP A 30 0.35 -2.40 18.23
N THR A 31 0.25 -1.30 18.99
CA THR A 31 1.36 -0.34 19.12
C THR A 31 2.53 -0.87 19.93
N ALA A 32 2.31 -1.93 20.70
CA ALA A 32 3.33 -2.57 21.52
C ALA A 32 4.49 -3.16 20.68
N ASN A 33 4.21 -3.58 19.44
CA ASN A 33 5.20 -4.12 18.51
C ASN A 33 5.79 -3.04 17.56
N GLY A 34 5.49 -1.76 17.80
CA GLY A 34 5.99 -0.63 17.01
C GLY A 34 4.91 0.06 16.18
N ASN A 35 5.32 0.79 15.13
CA ASN A 35 4.40 1.63 14.37
C ASN A 35 3.40 0.78 13.56
N ARG A 36 2.12 0.90 13.91
CA ARG A 36 0.99 0.22 13.25
C ARG A 36 0.96 0.41 11.74
N ARG A 37 1.34 1.61 11.25
CA ARG A 37 1.41 1.88 9.80
C ARG A 37 2.51 1.05 9.12
N THR A 38 3.65 0.91 9.77
CA THR A 38 4.78 0.12 9.24
C THR A 38 4.44 -1.37 9.24
N GLN A 39 3.79 -1.86 10.29
CA GLN A 39 3.33 -3.25 10.37
C GLN A 39 2.32 -3.58 9.26
N ALA A 40 1.28 -2.75 9.13
CA ALA A 40 0.27 -2.90 8.07
C ALA A 40 0.88 -2.83 6.66
N ALA A 41 1.76 -1.87 6.41
CA ALA A 41 2.45 -1.75 5.12
C ALA A 41 3.34 -2.96 4.83
N LYS A 42 4.05 -3.49 5.84
CA LYS A 42 4.89 -4.69 5.68
C LYS A 42 4.04 -5.92 5.33
N ALA A 43 2.93 -6.13 6.04
CA ALA A 43 2.00 -7.22 5.76
C ALA A 43 1.43 -7.12 4.34
N MET A 44 1.02 -5.93 3.90
CA MET A 44 0.53 -5.68 2.55
C MET A 44 1.59 -5.90 1.46
N ASN A 45 2.83 -5.48 1.71
CA ASN A 45 3.94 -5.70 0.79
C ASN A 45 4.27 -7.19 0.66
N GLN A 46 4.28 -7.92 1.79
CA GLN A 46 4.50 -9.37 1.78
C GLN A 46 3.35 -10.10 1.07
N HIS A 47 2.10 -9.79 1.41
CA HIS A 47 0.91 -10.31 0.75
C HIS A 47 0.99 -10.11 -0.76
N SER A 48 1.39 -8.91 -1.21
CA SER A 48 1.54 -8.60 -2.63
C SER A 48 2.66 -9.43 -3.26
N ALA A 49 3.80 -9.62 -2.60
CA ALA A 49 4.91 -10.41 -3.13
C ALA A 49 4.57 -11.91 -3.25
N GLU A 50 3.82 -12.45 -2.30
CA GLU A 50 3.44 -13.87 -2.24
C GLU A 50 2.23 -14.19 -3.13
N SER A 51 1.19 -13.36 -3.05
CA SER A 51 -0.11 -13.59 -3.74
C SER A 51 -0.13 -13.02 -5.16
N HIS A 52 0.66 -11.97 -5.39
CA HIS A 52 0.74 -11.27 -6.66
C HIS A 52 2.21 -11.25 -7.10
N ILE A 53 2.76 -12.45 -7.32
CA ILE A 53 4.09 -12.65 -7.92
C ILE A 53 4.24 -11.63 -9.05
N PRO A 54 5.27 -10.78 -9.03
CA PRO A 54 5.42 -9.73 -10.02
C PRO A 54 5.71 -10.39 -11.37
N SER A 55 4.67 -10.66 -12.15
CA SER A 55 4.78 -10.54 -13.60
C SER A 55 4.82 -9.04 -13.89
N SER A 56 5.97 -8.45 -13.56
CA SER A 56 6.27 -7.06 -13.85
C SER A 56 6.33 -6.89 -15.35
N ARG A 57 5.20 -6.59 -15.99
CA ARG A 57 5.24 -5.71 -17.16
C ARG A 57 5.57 -4.32 -16.61
N PRO A 58 6.69 -3.71 -17.01
CA PRO A 58 7.01 -2.38 -16.54
C PRO A 58 5.90 -1.46 -17.03
N ALA A 59 5.14 -0.89 -16.09
CA ALA A 59 4.34 0.28 -16.36
C ALA A 59 5.33 1.39 -16.71
N SER A 60 5.57 1.54 -18.01
CA SER A 60 6.10 2.74 -18.62
C SER A 60 5.28 3.92 -18.11
N MET A 61 5.74 4.57 -17.04
CA MET A 61 5.40 5.95 -16.77
C MET A 61 6.43 6.80 -17.53
N PRO A 62 6.05 7.53 -18.59
CA PRO A 62 6.81 8.70 -18.95
C PRO A 62 6.68 9.68 -17.78
N PHE A 63 7.82 10.17 -17.33
CA PHE A 63 7.91 11.29 -16.42
C PHE A 63 7.20 12.49 -17.07
N SER A 64 6.11 12.94 -16.47
CA SER A 64 5.60 14.30 -16.70
C SER A 64 5.91 15.11 -15.45
N ASP A 65 7.15 15.58 -15.37
CA ASP A 65 7.47 16.77 -14.57
C ASP A 65 6.73 17.94 -15.22
N GLY A 66 5.80 18.52 -14.47
CA GLY A 66 4.95 19.62 -14.91
C GLY A 66 4.81 20.64 -13.80
N ARG A 67 5.93 21.14 -13.27
CA ARG A 67 5.93 22.40 -12.52
C ARG A 67 5.59 23.52 -13.51
N ASN A 68 4.31 23.84 -13.57
CA ASN A 68 3.80 25.03 -14.23
C ASN A 68 4.27 26.27 -13.46
N ARG A 69 5.28 26.97 -13.98
CA ARG A 69 5.55 28.37 -13.65
C ARG A 69 6.06 29.11 -14.88
N TYR A 70 5.32 30.18 -15.19
CA TYR A 70 5.47 31.24 -16.20
C TYR A 70 5.15 30.87 -17.65
#